data_AF-A0A2M6WLR0-F1
#
_entry.id   AF-A0A2M6WLR0-F1
#
_cell.length_a   1.000
_cell.length_b   1.000
_cell.length_c   1.000
_cell.angle_alpha   90.00
_cell.angle_beta   90.00
_cell.angle_gamma   90.00
#
_symmetry.space_group_name_H-M   'P 1'
#
loop_
_entity.id
_entity.type
_entity.pdbx_description
1 polymer ?
#
loop_
_entity_poly.entity_id
_entity_poly.type
_entity_poly.pdbx_seq_one_letter_code
_entity_poly.pdbx_strand_id
1 'polypeptide(L)'
;MKKKAKLSSKKRTKKSLKQINFLDFVDSDADGLSDNEEKRLGTDPFNPDTDRDGLPDFAEVKKYRTDPLNPDTDNDGITDGDEVKIGLNPKSPNQWKDIFWPSVDNNYQPLLLRPKRAIGYSAFFVGIKAIAFIFAAALPLQAFMMPDVLAQQRDKILALVEQVRAEQGAGELAGNEKLRASAQAKASDMVNYQYFSHVGPEQHDLPYFLKQADYNYRFAGENLAMGFNDASSVVRAWVKSPLHYQNIIDKDFAETGMGIDGGEYQGRQTVFIANHFGSPLVTTAKKEQPAAGQKTKNKTVKSRQVLGEKLSGEAVPASEISYQGEKSFVLWKYDGERTTFTARAVIGGEVAQAVVYIGDYQMELKADESEASLYAGTLTVAEPIDNFFQVVINPSIIIKAKNGATLTASIPWYQTKIVAPSLLTRYQAMHTILPGSLTRVLSASRVIFALAIIIFSVVLLLTIFIEIKKQHPHIIVQTLAVIGLLAVLISI
;
A
#
# COMPACT_ATOMS: atom_id res chain seq x y z
N MET A 1 17.77 -94.10 -37.07
CA MET A 1 17.75 -95.15 -36.01
C MET A 1 16.56 -94.90 -35.09
N LYS A 2 15.72 -95.92 -34.91
CA LYS A 2 14.51 -95.96 -34.08
C LYS A 2 14.84 -95.94 -32.57
N LYS A 3 14.00 -95.30 -31.74
CA LYS A 3 13.62 -95.74 -30.37
C LYS A 3 12.30 -95.03 -29.98
N LYS A 4 11.17 -95.74 -30.14
CA LYS A 4 10.32 -96.32 -29.07
C LYS A 4 9.71 -95.25 -28.15
N ALA A 5 8.44 -94.88 -28.33
CA ALA A 5 7.21 -95.57 -27.94
C ALA A 5 6.73 -95.22 -26.53
N LYS A 6 5.48 -94.74 -26.42
CA LYS A 6 4.45 -95.25 -25.50
C LYS A 6 3.10 -94.59 -25.78
N LEU A 7 2.16 -95.39 -26.28
CA LEU A 7 0.73 -95.13 -26.14
C LEU A 7 0.37 -95.17 -24.65
N SER A 8 -0.44 -94.21 -24.19
CA SER A 8 -1.22 -94.33 -22.97
C SER A 8 -2.65 -93.88 -23.27
N SER A 9 -3.57 -94.84 -23.17
CA SER A 9 -5.00 -94.64 -23.26
C SER A 9 -5.48 -93.80 -22.08
N LYS A 10 -6.11 -92.66 -22.36
CA LYS A 10 -6.91 -91.93 -21.38
C LYS A 10 -8.34 -91.77 -21.86
N LYS A 11 -9.19 -92.56 -21.20
CA LYS A 11 -10.63 -92.39 -20.93
C LYS A 11 -11.24 -91.12 -21.53
N ARG A 12 -12.11 -91.30 -22.54
CA ARG A 12 -13.14 -90.33 -22.92
C ARG A 12 -14.12 -90.18 -21.77
N THR A 13 -13.89 -89.20 -20.90
CA THR A 13 -14.92 -88.66 -20.02
C THR A 13 -15.78 -87.71 -20.84
N LYS A 14 -17.08 -87.99 -20.95
CA LYS A 14 -18.09 -87.02 -21.40
C LYS A 14 -18.05 -85.84 -20.43
N LYS A 15 -17.23 -84.83 -20.73
CA LYS A 15 -17.28 -83.54 -20.04
C LYS A 15 -18.45 -82.78 -20.65
N SER A 16 -19.50 -82.61 -19.86
CA SER A 16 -20.61 -81.69 -20.13
C SER A 16 -20.06 -80.38 -20.70
N LEU A 17 -20.38 -80.09 -21.96
CA LEU A 17 -20.19 -78.77 -22.55
C LEU A 17 -21.26 -77.89 -21.91
N LYS A 18 -20.85 -77.07 -20.93
CA LYS A 18 -21.65 -75.92 -20.49
C LYS A 18 -21.93 -75.09 -21.75
N GLN A 19 -23.21 -74.94 -22.04
CA GLN A 19 -23.77 -74.07 -23.05
C GLN A 19 -23.19 -72.67 -22.85
N ILE A 20 -22.36 -72.19 -23.78
CA ILE A 20 -21.90 -70.80 -23.79
C ILE A 20 -23.09 -70.00 -24.34
N ASN A 21 -23.72 -69.18 -23.50
CA ASN A 21 -24.80 -68.31 -23.95
C ASN A 21 -24.18 -67.23 -24.82
N PHE A 22 -24.55 -67.19 -26.11
CA PHE A 22 -24.06 -66.18 -27.05
C PHE A 22 -24.39 -64.75 -26.61
N LEU A 23 -25.48 -64.58 -25.85
CA LEU A 23 -25.89 -63.32 -25.21
C LEU A 23 -24.94 -62.82 -24.10
N ASP A 24 -23.98 -63.62 -23.63
CA ASP A 24 -23.01 -63.17 -22.61
C ASP A 24 -21.92 -62.23 -23.17
N PHE A 25 -21.89 -61.99 -24.50
CA PHE A 25 -20.90 -61.15 -25.18
C PHE A 25 -21.51 -60.11 -26.13
N VAL A 26 -22.83 -60.10 -26.31
CA VAL A 26 -23.51 -59.09 -27.12
C VAL A 26 -23.70 -57.86 -26.24
N ASP A 27 -23.36 -56.70 -26.76
CA ASP A 27 -23.48 -55.36 -26.16
C ASP A 27 -24.10 -54.51 -27.27
N SER A 28 -25.43 -54.38 -27.23
CA SER A 28 -26.23 -53.93 -28.36
C SER A 28 -26.24 -52.41 -28.54
N ASP A 29 -25.95 -51.63 -27.49
CA ASP A 29 -25.82 -50.17 -27.54
C ASP A 29 -24.38 -49.65 -27.36
N ALA A 30 -23.42 -50.56 -27.14
CA ALA A 30 -21.99 -50.32 -27.06
C ALA A 30 -21.57 -49.39 -25.90
N ASP A 31 -22.30 -49.41 -24.79
CA ASP A 31 -21.96 -48.67 -23.58
C ASP A 31 -20.89 -49.39 -22.72
N GLY A 32 -20.70 -50.69 -22.94
CA GLY A 32 -19.74 -51.56 -22.25
C GLY A 32 -20.35 -52.59 -21.29
N LEU A 33 -21.68 -52.63 -21.14
CA LEU A 33 -22.42 -53.73 -20.51
C LEU A 33 -22.91 -54.71 -21.59
N SER A 34 -22.91 -56.01 -21.28
CA SER A 34 -23.55 -56.97 -22.18
C SER A 34 -25.07 -56.96 -22.03
N ASP A 35 -25.82 -57.28 -23.09
CA ASP A 35 -27.29 -57.42 -23.09
C ASP A 35 -27.79 -58.30 -21.91
N ASN A 36 -27.00 -59.32 -21.55
CA ASN A 36 -27.30 -60.20 -20.43
C ASN A 36 -27.03 -59.57 -19.05
N GLU A 37 -26.02 -58.70 -18.93
CA GLU A 37 -25.78 -57.89 -17.72
C GLU A 37 -26.86 -56.84 -17.56
N GLU A 38 -27.22 -56.14 -18.63
CA GLU A 38 -28.26 -55.12 -18.64
C GLU A 38 -29.62 -55.70 -18.27
N LYS A 39 -29.98 -56.83 -18.86
CA LYS A 39 -31.20 -57.57 -18.50
C LYS A 39 -31.24 -57.98 -17.01
N ARG A 40 -30.09 -58.20 -16.37
CA ARG A 40 -30.03 -58.50 -14.93
C ARG A 40 -30.14 -57.26 -14.06
N LEU A 41 -29.66 -56.12 -14.56
CA LEU A 41 -29.72 -54.83 -13.89
C LEU A 41 -31.07 -54.15 -14.10
N GLY A 42 -31.82 -54.55 -15.12
CA GLY A 42 -33.12 -53.98 -15.49
C GLY A 42 -33.02 -52.81 -16.46
N THR A 43 -31.82 -52.54 -16.99
CA THR A 43 -31.54 -51.50 -17.99
C THR A 43 -31.97 -51.94 -19.40
N ASP A 44 -32.08 -51.00 -20.34
CA ASP A 44 -32.53 -51.24 -21.72
C ASP A 44 -31.33 -51.57 -22.64
N PRO A 45 -31.21 -52.82 -23.17
CA PRO A 45 -30.06 -53.24 -23.97
C PRO A 45 -29.79 -52.45 -25.26
N PHE A 46 -30.69 -51.53 -25.63
CA PHE A 46 -30.56 -50.71 -26.83
C PHE A 46 -30.43 -49.22 -26.51
N ASN A 47 -30.26 -48.85 -25.24
CA ASN A 47 -30.15 -47.47 -24.80
C ASN A 47 -29.02 -47.31 -23.76
N PRO A 48 -27.90 -46.66 -24.14
CA PRO A 48 -26.67 -46.66 -23.33
C PRO A 48 -26.75 -45.79 -22.06
N ASP A 49 -27.92 -45.23 -21.76
CA ASP A 49 -28.25 -44.31 -20.67
C ASP A 49 -29.76 -44.46 -20.40
N THR A 50 -30.11 -45.47 -19.60
CA THR A 50 -31.49 -45.96 -19.46
C THR A 50 -32.42 -44.92 -18.84
N ASP A 51 -31.94 -44.19 -17.83
CA ASP A 51 -32.72 -43.18 -17.12
C ASP A 51 -32.57 -41.75 -17.68
N ARG A 52 -31.65 -41.56 -18.63
CA ARG A 52 -31.46 -40.37 -19.47
C ARG A 52 -30.97 -39.14 -18.72
N ASP A 53 -30.12 -39.37 -17.75
CA ASP A 53 -29.52 -38.33 -16.92
C ASP A 53 -28.18 -37.81 -17.49
N GLY A 54 -27.66 -38.50 -18.52
CA GLY A 54 -26.42 -38.20 -19.21
C GLY A 54 -25.19 -38.94 -18.65
N LEU A 55 -25.37 -39.94 -17.79
CA LEU A 55 -24.35 -40.88 -17.33
C LEU A 55 -24.63 -42.28 -17.91
N PRO A 56 -23.71 -42.89 -18.68
CA PRO A 56 -23.97 -44.20 -19.25
C PRO A 56 -24.12 -45.31 -18.21
N ASP A 57 -25.03 -46.27 -18.42
CA ASP A 57 -25.34 -47.36 -17.48
C ASP A 57 -24.09 -48.13 -17.03
N PHE A 58 -23.16 -48.38 -17.96
CA PHE A 58 -21.86 -48.95 -17.66
C PHE A 58 -21.06 -48.14 -16.62
N ALA A 59 -21.00 -46.82 -16.81
CA ALA A 59 -20.26 -45.92 -15.93
C ALA A 59 -20.91 -45.86 -14.55
N GLU A 60 -22.23 -45.83 -14.50
CA GLU A 60 -23.00 -45.91 -13.27
C GLU A 60 -22.72 -47.18 -12.50
N VAL A 61 -22.82 -48.33 -13.15
CA VAL A 61 -22.68 -49.63 -12.47
C VAL A 61 -21.23 -49.92 -12.09
N LYS A 62 -20.28 -49.71 -13.01
CA LYS A 62 -18.89 -50.15 -12.84
C LYS A 62 -18.00 -49.10 -12.17
N LYS A 63 -18.29 -47.80 -12.32
CA LYS A 63 -17.42 -46.71 -11.86
C LYS A 63 -18.01 -45.93 -10.68
N TYR A 64 -19.22 -45.41 -10.82
CA TYR A 64 -19.82 -44.49 -9.84
C TYR A 64 -20.68 -45.20 -8.78
N ARG A 65 -21.13 -46.42 -9.08
CA ARG A 65 -22.02 -47.27 -8.27
C ARG A 65 -23.36 -46.60 -7.96
N THR A 66 -23.90 -45.86 -8.93
CA THR A 66 -25.24 -45.27 -8.94
C THR A 66 -26.27 -46.27 -9.45
N ASP A 67 -27.56 -45.91 -9.41
CA ASP A 67 -28.66 -46.74 -9.89
C ASP A 67 -29.05 -46.32 -11.32
N PRO A 68 -28.76 -47.13 -12.36
CA PRO A 68 -28.97 -46.75 -13.77
C PRO A 68 -30.44 -46.66 -14.21
N LEU A 69 -31.36 -46.83 -13.26
CA LEU A 69 -32.79 -46.68 -13.46
C LEU A 69 -33.35 -45.44 -12.74
N ASN A 70 -32.49 -44.68 -12.07
CA ASN A 70 -32.86 -43.54 -11.26
C ASN A 70 -31.93 -42.36 -11.54
N PRO A 71 -32.41 -41.32 -12.24
CA PRO A 71 -31.56 -40.24 -12.72
C PRO A 71 -30.97 -39.36 -11.60
N ASP A 72 -31.35 -39.58 -10.34
CA ASP A 72 -30.86 -38.88 -9.13
C ASP A 72 -30.77 -39.92 -7.99
N THR A 73 -29.64 -40.63 -7.90
CA THR A 73 -29.48 -41.79 -7.02
C THR A 73 -29.66 -41.43 -5.54
N ASP A 74 -29.24 -40.24 -5.13
CA ASP A 74 -29.29 -39.81 -3.73
C ASP A 74 -30.46 -38.87 -3.38
N ASN A 75 -31.27 -38.53 -4.38
CA ASN A 75 -32.50 -37.73 -4.28
C ASN A 75 -32.25 -36.32 -3.75
N ASP A 76 -31.15 -35.69 -4.12
CA ASP A 76 -30.81 -34.32 -3.72
C ASP A 76 -31.28 -33.24 -4.70
N GLY A 77 -31.82 -33.65 -5.85
CA GLY A 77 -32.38 -32.80 -6.90
C GLY A 77 -31.38 -32.44 -8.01
N ILE A 78 -30.17 -32.99 -8.02
CA ILE A 78 -29.24 -32.96 -9.15
C ILE A 78 -29.09 -34.37 -9.72
N THR A 79 -29.06 -34.48 -11.05
CA THR A 79 -28.89 -35.78 -11.69
C THR A 79 -27.46 -36.31 -11.56
N ASP A 80 -27.28 -37.63 -11.45
CA ASP A 80 -25.98 -38.27 -11.26
C ASP A 80 -24.98 -37.86 -12.36
N GLY A 81 -25.43 -37.78 -13.61
CA GLY A 81 -24.67 -37.33 -14.76
C GLY A 81 -24.19 -35.89 -14.66
N ASP A 82 -25.00 -34.98 -14.12
CA ASP A 82 -24.59 -33.58 -13.92
C ASP A 82 -23.60 -33.45 -12.77
N GLU A 83 -23.82 -34.16 -11.66
CA GLU A 83 -22.88 -34.22 -10.54
C GLU A 83 -21.51 -34.72 -10.97
N VAL A 84 -21.45 -35.78 -11.78
CA VAL A 84 -20.19 -36.31 -12.34
C VAL A 84 -19.50 -35.27 -13.24
N LYS A 85 -20.24 -34.55 -14.09
CA LYS A 85 -19.68 -33.49 -14.95
C LYS A 85 -19.05 -32.38 -14.12
N ILE A 86 -19.70 -31.96 -13.03
CA ILE A 86 -19.18 -30.91 -12.14
C ILE A 86 -18.27 -31.46 -11.04
N GLY A 87 -18.04 -32.78 -10.98
CA GLY A 87 -17.08 -33.44 -10.10
C GLY A 87 -17.52 -33.61 -8.65
N LEU A 88 -18.83 -33.58 -8.39
CA LEU A 88 -19.48 -33.98 -7.14
C LEU A 88 -19.60 -35.52 -7.06
N ASN A 89 -20.06 -36.03 -5.92
CA ASN A 89 -20.29 -37.45 -5.70
C ASN A 89 -21.78 -37.76 -5.86
N PRO A 90 -22.18 -38.56 -6.88
CA PRO A 90 -23.58 -38.86 -7.19
C PRO A 90 -24.30 -39.81 -6.21
N LYS A 91 -23.81 -39.85 -4.97
CA LYS A 91 -24.27 -40.75 -3.91
C LYS A 91 -24.32 -40.06 -2.56
N SER A 92 -24.02 -38.77 -2.53
CA SER A 92 -23.91 -37.97 -1.34
C SER A 92 -24.82 -36.75 -1.48
N PRO A 93 -25.99 -36.74 -0.81
CA PRO A 93 -26.97 -35.66 -0.96
C PRO A 93 -26.53 -34.35 -0.29
N ASN A 94 -25.25 -34.27 0.12
CA ASN A 94 -24.64 -33.14 0.77
C ASN A 94 -23.42 -32.67 -0.02
N GLN A 95 -23.69 -31.90 -1.06
CA GLN A 95 -22.71 -31.33 -1.98
C GLN A 95 -21.66 -30.46 -1.26
N TRP A 96 -22.03 -29.83 -0.14
CA TRP A 96 -21.10 -29.02 0.66
C TRP A 96 -19.91 -29.84 1.17
N LYS A 97 -20.12 -31.13 1.44
CA LYS A 97 -19.08 -32.06 1.85
C LYS A 97 -18.04 -32.21 0.73
N ASP A 98 -18.48 -32.39 -0.51
CA ASP A 98 -17.56 -32.58 -1.64
C ASP A 98 -16.88 -31.29 -2.08
N ILE A 99 -17.55 -30.15 -1.91
CA ILE A 99 -17.01 -28.84 -2.25
C ILE A 99 -15.89 -28.42 -1.27
N PHE A 100 -16.12 -28.57 0.04
CA PHE A 100 -15.25 -27.97 1.06
C PHE A 100 -14.48 -28.97 1.93
N TRP A 101 -15.04 -30.17 2.16
CA TRP A 101 -14.52 -31.06 3.19
C TRP A 101 -13.74 -32.23 2.60
N PRO A 102 -12.46 -32.44 2.97
CA PRO A 102 -11.76 -33.66 2.57
C PRO A 102 -12.45 -34.88 3.21
N SER A 103 -12.89 -35.82 2.38
CA SER A 103 -13.61 -37.03 2.80
C SER A 103 -13.05 -38.26 2.09
N VAL A 104 -13.38 -39.45 2.59
CA VAL A 104 -13.07 -40.70 1.86
C VAL A 104 -13.72 -40.67 0.48
N ASP A 105 -14.93 -40.12 0.39
CA ASP A 105 -15.78 -40.11 -0.79
C ASP A 105 -15.18 -39.27 -1.93
N ASN A 106 -14.49 -38.17 -1.60
CA ASN A 106 -13.77 -37.33 -2.58
C ASN A 106 -12.27 -37.61 -2.64
N ASN A 107 -11.81 -38.78 -2.16
CA ASN A 107 -10.40 -39.14 -2.04
C ASN A 107 -9.55 -38.05 -1.36
N TYR A 108 -10.15 -37.37 -0.39
CA TYR A 108 -9.59 -36.25 0.37
C TYR A 108 -9.16 -35.05 -0.47
N GLN A 109 -9.71 -34.90 -1.68
CA GLN A 109 -9.48 -33.77 -2.58
C GLN A 109 -10.78 -32.99 -2.80
N PRO A 110 -11.11 -32.05 -1.89
CA PRO A 110 -12.32 -31.24 -2.03
C PRO A 110 -12.27 -30.45 -3.34
N LEU A 111 -13.45 -30.30 -3.95
CA LEU A 111 -13.61 -29.75 -5.29
C LEU A 111 -13.03 -28.34 -5.42
N LEU A 112 -13.14 -27.52 -4.37
CA LEU A 112 -12.62 -26.16 -4.31
C LEU A 112 -11.08 -26.09 -4.48
N LEU A 113 -10.35 -27.10 -4.01
CA LEU A 113 -8.88 -27.13 -4.03
C LEU A 113 -8.27 -27.92 -5.18
N ARG A 114 -9.08 -28.54 -6.03
CA ARG A 114 -8.54 -29.30 -7.16
C ARG A 114 -7.62 -28.38 -7.98
N PRO A 115 -6.37 -28.78 -8.30
CA PRO A 115 -5.35 -27.87 -8.83
C PRO A 115 -5.83 -27.02 -10.01
N LYS A 116 -6.58 -27.62 -10.96
CA LYS A 116 -7.14 -26.93 -12.12
C LYS A 116 -8.10 -25.79 -11.73
N ARG A 117 -8.97 -25.99 -10.73
CA ARG A 117 -9.92 -24.99 -10.25
C ARG A 117 -9.24 -23.92 -9.41
N ALA A 118 -8.32 -24.32 -8.52
CA ALA A 118 -7.51 -23.39 -7.74
C ALA A 118 -6.71 -22.43 -8.64
N ILE A 119 -6.12 -22.93 -9.74
CA ILE A 119 -5.47 -22.10 -10.77
C ILE A 119 -6.48 -21.14 -11.42
N GLY A 120 -7.68 -21.63 -11.78
CA GLY A 120 -8.74 -20.80 -12.35
C GLY A 120 -9.17 -19.64 -11.44
N TYR A 121 -9.45 -19.92 -10.16
CA TYR A 121 -9.79 -18.88 -9.17
C TYR A 121 -8.64 -17.89 -9.00
N SER A 122 -7.40 -18.39 -8.90
CA SER A 122 -6.21 -17.55 -8.78
C SER A 122 -6.05 -16.63 -9.99
N ALA A 123 -6.24 -17.15 -11.20
CA ALA A 123 -6.18 -16.37 -12.44
C ALA A 123 -7.27 -15.30 -12.50
N PHE A 124 -8.50 -15.63 -12.11
CA PHE A 124 -9.61 -14.68 -12.02
C PHE A 124 -9.28 -13.52 -11.06
N PHE A 125 -8.80 -13.86 -9.87
CA PHE A 125 -8.42 -12.92 -8.83
C PHE A 125 -7.26 -12.00 -9.25
N VAL A 126 -6.23 -12.57 -9.87
CA VAL A 126 -5.12 -11.81 -10.46
C VAL A 126 -5.61 -10.92 -11.60
N GLY A 127 -6.50 -11.42 -12.46
CA GLY A 127 -7.09 -10.65 -13.56
C GLY A 127 -7.84 -9.42 -13.08
N ILE A 128 -8.70 -9.54 -12.05
CA ILE A 128 -9.40 -8.40 -11.45
C ILE A 128 -8.40 -7.37 -10.91
N LYS A 129 -7.34 -7.82 -10.23
CA LYS A 129 -6.28 -6.94 -9.72
C LYS A 129 -5.51 -6.24 -10.83
N ALA A 130 -5.20 -6.95 -11.91
CA ALA A 130 -4.54 -6.39 -13.08
C ALA A 130 -5.40 -5.30 -13.74
N ILE A 131 -6.71 -5.53 -13.91
CA ILE A 131 -7.63 -4.53 -14.45
C ILE A 131 -7.64 -3.27 -13.58
N ALA A 132 -7.74 -3.43 -12.25
CA ALA A 132 -7.70 -2.30 -11.33
C ALA A 132 -6.38 -1.51 -11.43
N PHE A 133 -5.25 -2.21 -11.59
CA PHE A 133 -3.95 -1.60 -11.75
C PHE A 133 -3.78 -0.88 -13.10
N ILE A 134 -4.24 -1.50 -14.19
CA ILE A 134 -4.25 -0.89 -15.53
C ILE A 134 -5.10 0.38 -15.52
N PHE A 135 -6.26 0.34 -14.88
CA PHE A 135 -7.10 1.52 -14.70
C PHE A 135 -6.36 2.62 -13.91
N ALA A 136 -5.62 2.28 -12.86
CA ALA A 136 -4.76 3.21 -12.13
C ALA A 136 -3.72 3.89 -13.02
N ALA A 137 -3.07 3.09 -13.86
CA ALA A 137 -2.05 3.53 -14.79
C ALA A 137 -2.64 4.40 -15.92
N ALA A 138 -3.93 4.23 -16.25
CA ALA A 138 -4.64 5.00 -17.26
C ALA A 138 -5.25 6.31 -16.74
N LEU A 139 -5.43 6.47 -15.42
CA LEU A 139 -6.03 7.69 -14.85
C LEU A 139 -5.16 8.93 -15.11
N PRO A 140 -5.73 10.04 -15.59
CA PRO A 140 -4.98 11.28 -15.83
C PRO A 140 -4.41 11.83 -14.52
N LEU A 141 -3.22 12.45 -14.58
CA LEU A 141 -2.58 13.05 -13.39
C LEU A 141 -3.46 14.12 -12.73
N GLN A 142 -4.30 14.80 -13.51
CA GLN A 142 -5.26 15.79 -13.04
C GLN A 142 -6.29 15.24 -12.06
N ALA A 143 -6.62 13.95 -12.13
CA ALA A 143 -7.55 13.34 -11.19
C ALA A 143 -6.99 13.30 -9.74
N PHE A 144 -5.67 13.31 -9.58
CA PHE A 144 -5.01 13.34 -8.27
C PHE A 144 -4.96 14.75 -7.65
N MET A 145 -5.34 15.77 -8.42
CA MET A 145 -5.41 17.18 -7.99
C MET A 145 -6.85 17.67 -7.78
N MET A 146 -7.83 16.76 -7.82
CA MET A 146 -9.21 17.15 -7.53
C MET A 146 -9.31 17.67 -6.08
N PRO A 147 -10.12 18.73 -5.82
CA PRO A 147 -10.21 19.36 -4.49
C PRO A 147 -10.46 18.37 -3.35
N ASP A 148 -11.35 17.39 -3.53
CA ASP A 148 -11.68 16.39 -2.50
C ASP A 148 -10.49 15.48 -2.18
N VAL A 149 -9.67 15.16 -3.19
CA VAL A 149 -8.46 14.33 -3.05
C VAL A 149 -7.41 15.09 -2.29
N LEU A 150 -7.18 16.36 -2.66
CA LEU A 150 -6.23 17.24 -1.97
C LEU A 150 -6.66 17.49 -0.52
N ALA A 151 -7.95 17.69 -0.26
CA ALA A 151 -8.49 17.82 1.09
C ALA A 151 -8.22 16.57 1.94
N GLN A 152 -8.40 15.37 1.38
CA GLN A 152 -8.09 14.15 2.12
C GLN A 152 -6.58 13.97 2.35
N GLN A 153 -5.72 14.37 1.41
CA GLN A 153 -4.27 14.37 1.63
C GLN A 153 -3.88 15.35 2.74
N ARG A 154 -4.47 16.56 2.77
CA ARG A 154 -4.27 17.54 3.83
C ARG A 154 -4.58 16.94 5.20
N ASP A 155 -5.74 16.33 5.36
CA ASP A 155 -6.17 15.77 6.65
C ASP A 155 -5.23 14.64 7.11
N LYS A 156 -4.73 13.81 6.17
CA LYS A 156 -3.72 12.79 6.45
C LYS A 156 -2.37 13.40 6.85
N ILE A 157 -1.91 14.46 6.18
CA ILE A 157 -0.65 15.14 6.53
C ILE A 157 -0.75 15.74 7.93
N LEU A 158 -1.85 16.45 8.24
CA LEU A 158 -2.07 17.03 9.57
C LEU A 158 -2.10 15.95 10.67
N ALA A 159 -2.78 14.82 10.44
CA ALA A 159 -2.79 13.71 11.38
C ALA A 159 -1.39 13.12 11.63
N LEU A 160 -0.57 13.01 10.59
CA LEU A 160 0.81 12.52 10.70
C LEU A 160 1.73 13.54 11.38
N VAL A 161 1.53 14.84 11.15
CA VAL A 161 2.23 15.92 11.88
C VAL A 161 1.91 15.83 13.37
N GLU A 162 0.64 15.66 13.72
CA GLU A 162 0.22 15.51 15.12
C GLU A 162 0.79 14.23 15.74
N GLN A 163 0.87 13.12 14.99
CA GLN A 163 1.54 11.91 15.47
C GLN A 163 3.01 12.17 15.83
N VAL A 164 3.77 12.86 14.97
CA VAL A 164 5.16 13.24 15.25
C VAL A 164 5.25 14.12 16.51
N ARG A 165 4.32 15.07 16.67
CA ARG A 165 4.28 15.94 17.87
C ARG A 165 3.99 15.17 19.14
N ALA A 166 3.06 14.22 19.10
CA ALA A 166 2.73 13.37 20.23
C ALA A 166 3.92 12.50 20.67
N GLU A 167 4.63 11.90 19.70
CA GLU A 167 5.84 11.10 19.96
C GLU A 167 6.96 11.91 20.63
N GLN A 168 7.03 13.21 20.35
CA GLN A 168 8.05 14.13 20.90
C GLN A 168 7.58 14.93 22.12
N GLY A 169 6.33 14.73 22.57
CA GLY A 169 5.75 15.50 23.68
C GLY A 169 5.70 17.01 23.41
N ALA A 170 5.41 17.41 22.17
CA ALA A 170 5.36 18.81 21.72
C ALA A 170 4.01 19.50 21.99
N GLY A 171 2.98 18.76 22.44
CA GLY A 171 1.62 19.27 22.63
C GLY A 171 0.83 19.35 21.32
N GLU A 172 -0.50 19.29 21.41
CA GLU A 172 -1.39 19.27 20.25
C GLU A 172 -1.50 20.64 19.57
N LEU A 173 -1.63 20.66 18.24
CA LEU A 173 -1.95 21.88 17.49
C LEU A 173 -3.43 21.94 17.16
N ALA A 174 -4.09 23.03 17.54
CA ALA A 174 -5.47 23.27 17.14
C ALA A 174 -5.55 23.68 15.65
N GLY A 175 -6.44 23.05 14.88
CA GLY A 175 -6.74 23.49 13.51
C GLY A 175 -7.37 24.89 13.51
N ASN A 176 -6.84 25.80 12.69
CA ASN A 176 -7.32 27.18 12.61
C ASN A 176 -7.65 27.58 11.16
N GLU A 177 -8.88 28.03 10.94
CA GLU A 177 -9.42 28.38 9.62
C GLU A 177 -8.71 29.58 8.97
N LYS A 178 -8.22 30.54 9.75
CA LYS A 178 -7.46 31.68 9.25
C LYS A 178 -6.07 31.25 8.78
N LEU A 179 -5.39 30.40 9.57
CA LEU A 179 -4.13 29.79 9.14
C LEU A 179 -4.34 28.92 7.90
N ARG A 180 -5.46 28.19 7.81
CA ARG A 180 -5.82 27.39 6.63
C ARG A 180 -6.00 28.27 5.40
N ALA A 181 -6.69 29.41 5.53
CA ALA A 181 -6.86 30.37 4.45
C ALA A 181 -5.52 30.99 4.02
N SER A 182 -4.67 31.39 4.98
CA SER A 182 -3.32 31.91 4.73
C SER A 182 -2.46 30.89 3.95
N ALA A 183 -2.43 29.64 4.43
CA ALA A 183 -1.67 28.57 3.79
C ALA A 183 -2.22 28.23 2.40
N GLN A 184 -3.55 28.23 2.21
CA GLN A 184 -4.15 27.99 0.89
C GLN A 184 -3.80 29.12 -0.09
N ALA A 185 -3.84 30.37 0.35
CA ALA A 185 -3.43 31.52 -0.46
C ALA A 185 -1.96 31.39 -0.88
N LYS A 186 -1.07 30.98 0.04
CA LYS A 186 0.34 30.70 -0.27
C LYS A 186 0.50 29.57 -1.29
N ALA A 187 -0.21 28.46 -1.14
CA ALA A 187 -0.17 27.34 -2.09
C ALA A 187 -0.64 27.77 -3.48
N SER A 188 -1.73 28.54 -3.54
CA SER A 188 -2.29 29.07 -4.80
C SER A 188 -1.35 30.07 -5.46
N ASP A 189 -0.67 30.92 -4.67
CA ASP A 189 0.33 31.87 -5.14
C ASP A 189 1.53 31.14 -5.78
N MET A 190 2.01 30.06 -5.16
CA MET A 190 3.05 29.19 -5.73
C MET A 190 2.63 28.54 -7.06
N VAL A 191 1.37 28.11 -7.19
CA VAL A 191 0.80 27.61 -8.44
C VAL A 191 0.75 28.70 -9.51
N ASN A 192 0.18 29.86 -9.18
CA ASN A 192 -0.08 30.94 -10.13
C ASN A 192 1.20 31.55 -10.70
N TYR A 193 2.23 31.68 -9.87
CA TYR A 193 3.51 32.27 -10.26
C TYR A 193 4.60 31.22 -10.54
N GLN A 194 4.26 29.93 -10.48
CA GLN A 194 5.16 28.79 -10.75
C GLN A 194 6.51 28.89 -10.02
N TYR A 195 6.47 29.11 -8.71
CA TYR A 195 7.67 29.19 -7.87
C TYR A 195 7.57 28.28 -6.64
N PHE A 196 8.72 27.95 -6.04
CA PHE A 196 8.79 27.19 -4.79
C PHE A 196 9.77 27.86 -3.82
N SER A 197 9.26 28.79 -3.02
CA SER A 197 10.03 29.57 -2.04
C SER A 197 9.13 30.11 -0.94
N HIS A 198 9.71 30.41 0.23
CA HIS A 198 9.01 31.10 1.31
C HIS A 198 8.60 32.53 0.92
N VAL A 199 9.38 33.18 0.05
CA VAL A 199 9.09 34.52 -0.48
C VAL A 199 8.79 34.42 -1.96
N GLY A 200 7.61 34.89 -2.37
CA GLY A 200 7.20 34.90 -3.77
C GLY A 200 7.84 36.01 -4.61
N PRO A 201 7.70 35.96 -5.94
CA PRO A 201 8.24 36.97 -6.86
C PRO A 201 7.74 38.40 -6.56
N GLU A 202 6.49 38.51 -6.09
CA GLU A 202 5.86 39.77 -5.66
C GLU A 202 6.21 40.16 -4.21
N GLN A 203 7.24 39.52 -3.63
CA GLN A 203 7.65 39.67 -2.23
C GLN A 203 6.56 39.27 -1.21
N HIS A 204 5.62 38.43 -1.64
CA HIS A 204 4.63 37.83 -0.75
C HIS A 204 5.31 36.80 0.16
N ASP A 205 5.46 37.15 1.44
CA ASP A 205 6.03 36.32 2.50
C ASP A 205 4.95 35.86 3.51
N LEU A 206 5.34 35.05 4.51
CA LEU A 206 4.41 34.56 5.52
C LEU A 206 3.60 35.69 6.22
N PRO A 207 4.22 36.78 6.72
CA PRO A 207 3.49 37.94 7.25
C PRO A 207 2.43 38.51 6.31
N TYR A 208 2.71 38.59 5.01
CA TYR A 208 1.75 39.06 4.01
C TYR A 208 0.48 38.18 4.01
N PHE A 209 0.63 36.86 3.91
CA PHE A 209 -0.52 35.93 3.87
C PHE A 209 -1.30 35.88 5.19
N LEU A 210 -0.59 35.89 6.33
CA LEU A 210 -1.22 35.93 7.65
C LEU A 210 -2.05 37.21 7.84
N LYS A 211 -1.53 38.35 7.38
CA LYS A 211 -2.24 39.63 7.40
C LYS A 211 -3.50 39.59 6.53
N GLN A 212 -3.43 39.00 5.33
CA GLN A 212 -4.61 38.84 4.46
C GLN A 212 -5.68 37.94 5.08
N ALA A 213 -5.28 36.92 5.83
CA ALA A 213 -6.17 36.03 6.55
C ALA A 213 -6.65 36.60 7.90
N ASP A 214 -6.29 37.84 8.25
CA ASP A 214 -6.59 38.48 9.54
C ASP A 214 -6.11 37.65 10.75
N TYR A 215 -4.95 36.99 10.61
CA TYR A 215 -4.33 36.21 11.68
C TYR A 215 -3.23 37.00 12.39
N ASN A 216 -3.50 37.46 13.61
CA ASN A 216 -2.53 38.15 14.44
C ASN A 216 -1.78 37.14 15.32
N TYR A 217 -0.45 37.14 15.24
CA TYR A 217 0.37 36.10 15.83
C TYR A 217 1.46 36.64 16.76
N ARG A 218 1.70 35.94 17.87
CA ARG A 218 2.91 36.08 18.68
C ARG A 218 4.05 35.30 18.06
N PHE A 219 3.74 34.07 17.64
CA PHE A 219 4.66 33.21 16.90
C PHE A 219 4.03 32.72 15.60
N ALA A 220 4.80 32.66 14.52
CA ALA A 220 4.34 32.03 13.27
C ALA A 220 5.47 31.31 12.53
N GLY A 221 5.16 30.20 11.86
CA GLY A 221 6.13 29.42 11.09
C GLY A 221 5.51 28.85 9.83
N GLU A 222 6.35 28.41 8.89
CA GLU A 222 5.92 27.86 7.61
C GLU A 222 6.77 26.64 7.22
N ASN A 223 6.12 25.55 6.85
CA ASN A 223 6.72 24.44 6.13
C ASN A 223 6.14 24.36 4.72
N LEU A 224 7.00 24.21 3.72
CA LEU A 224 6.62 24.06 2.32
C LEU A 224 7.00 22.67 1.81
N ALA A 225 6.21 22.14 0.89
CA ALA A 225 6.56 20.97 0.11
C ALA A 225 5.93 21.06 -1.29
N MET A 226 6.55 20.42 -2.28
CA MET A 226 6.03 20.31 -3.63
C MET A 226 6.25 18.89 -4.15
N GLY A 227 5.30 18.35 -4.91
CA GLY A 227 5.42 17.02 -5.52
C GLY A 227 4.13 16.20 -5.47
N PHE A 228 4.12 15.07 -6.16
CA PHE A 228 2.94 14.24 -6.37
C PHE A 228 3.10 12.85 -5.79
N ASN A 229 2.91 12.70 -4.49
CA ASN A 229 3.28 11.46 -3.83
C ASN A 229 2.16 11.03 -2.89
N ASP A 230 2.42 11.08 -1.60
CA ASP A 230 1.49 10.67 -0.56
C ASP A 230 1.77 11.48 0.70
N ALA A 231 0.74 11.67 1.52
CA ALA A 231 0.84 12.40 2.78
C ALA A 231 2.03 11.96 3.66
N SER A 232 2.33 10.66 3.73
CA SER A 232 3.41 10.14 4.55
C SER A 232 4.80 10.50 4.02
N SER A 233 4.99 10.53 2.70
CA SER A 233 6.24 11.00 2.09
C SER A 233 6.54 12.46 2.42
N VAL A 234 5.51 13.31 2.47
CA VAL A 234 5.66 14.74 2.83
C VAL A 234 6.14 14.89 4.27
N VAL A 235 5.47 14.24 5.21
CA VAL A 235 5.87 14.31 6.62
C VAL A 235 7.24 13.68 6.85
N ARG A 236 7.55 12.55 6.20
CA ARG A 236 8.90 11.95 6.27
C ARG A 236 9.97 12.92 5.75
N ALA A 237 9.71 13.62 4.66
CA ALA A 237 10.65 14.61 4.12
C ALA A 237 10.86 15.76 5.11
N TRP A 238 9.79 16.31 5.69
CA TRP A 238 9.89 17.34 6.72
C TRP A 238 10.65 16.87 7.97
N VAL A 239 10.40 15.65 8.45
CA VAL A 239 11.10 15.09 9.62
C VAL A 239 12.60 14.94 9.37
N LYS A 240 13.01 14.61 8.14
CA LYS A 240 14.44 14.51 7.77
C LYS A 240 15.12 15.87 7.62
N SER A 241 14.37 16.96 7.52
CA SER A 241 14.94 18.30 7.40
C SER A 241 14.93 19.01 8.76
N PRO A 242 16.10 19.38 9.31
CA PRO A 242 16.19 20.06 10.60
C PRO A 242 15.25 21.26 10.78
N LEU A 243 15.17 22.16 9.78
CA LEU A 243 14.31 23.35 9.86
C LEU A 243 12.82 23.00 9.88
N HIS A 244 12.38 22.13 8.97
CA HIS A 244 10.98 21.73 8.89
C HIS A 244 10.54 20.91 10.11
N TYR A 245 11.42 20.01 10.58
CA TYR A 245 11.21 19.23 11.79
C TYR A 245 11.10 20.11 13.03
N GLN A 246 11.98 21.11 13.17
CA GLN A 246 11.93 22.08 14.26
C GLN A 246 10.57 22.78 14.32
N ASN A 247 10.03 23.23 13.18
CA ASN A 247 8.70 23.82 13.14
C ASN A 247 7.60 22.86 13.59
N ILE A 248 7.70 21.57 13.23
CA ILE A 248 6.72 20.55 13.64
C ILE A 248 6.71 20.36 15.15
N ILE A 249 7.87 20.30 15.81
CA ILE A 249 7.97 19.98 17.24
C ILE A 249 8.05 21.21 18.15
N ASP A 250 7.97 22.42 17.58
CA ASP A 250 8.07 23.65 18.36
C ASP A 250 6.84 23.81 19.28
N LYS A 251 7.12 23.96 20.57
CA LYS A 251 6.11 24.08 21.64
C LYS A 251 5.50 25.48 21.72
N ASP A 252 6.11 26.47 21.08
CA ASP A 252 5.57 27.81 21.03
C ASP A 252 4.47 27.97 19.97
N PHE A 253 4.23 26.96 19.13
CA PHE A 253 3.07 26.90 18.25
C PHE A 253 1.90 26.19 18.93
N ALA A 254 0.71 26.80 18.85
CA ALA A 254 -0.53 26.30 19.43
C ALA A 254 -1.59 25.97 18.37
N GLU A 255 -1.47 26.54 17.17
CA GLU A 255 -2.43 26.41 16.09
C GLU A 255 -1.73 26.08 14.77
N THR A 256 -2.45 25.44 13.86
CA THR A 256 -1.96 25.10 12.52
C THR A 256 -3.05 25.24 11.45
N GLY A 257 -2.63 25.49 10.21
CA GLY A 257 -3.50 25.46 9.05
C GLY A 257 -2.71 25.10 7.81
N MET A 258 -3.29 24.28 6.95
CA MET A 258 -2.61 23.74 5.77
C MET A 258 -3.40 24.02 4.50
N GLY A 259 -2.68 24.55 3.50
CA GLY A 259 -3.14 24.74 2.15
C GLY A 259 -2.49 23.74 1.23
N ILE A 260 -3.28 23.18 0.31
CA ILE A 260 -2.81 22.29 -0.73
C ILE A 260 -3.44 22.73 -2.03
N ASP A 261 -2.63 22.93 -3.07
CA ASP A 261 -3.14 23.28 -4.39
C ASP A 261 -2.40 22.53 -5.51
N GLY A 262 -3.14 22.17 -6.54
CA GLY A 262 -2.63 21.43 -7.70
C GLY A 262 -2.52 22.34 -8.91
N GLY A 263 -1.41 22.25 -9.63
CA GLY A 263 -1.21 23.07 -10.81
C GLY A 263 0.01 22.68 -11.62
N GLU A 264 0.44 23.57 -12.50
CA GLU A 264 1.61 23.36 -13.34
C GLU A 264 2.83 24.10 -12.78
N TYR A 265 3.97 23.43 -12.77
CA TYR A 265 5.28 23.99 -12.46
C TYR A 265 6.27 23.56 -13.55
N GLN A 266 6.84 24.54 -14.26
CA GLN A 266 7.81 24.29 -15.33
C GLN A 266 7.31 23.28 -16.40
N GLY A 267 6.06 23.39 -16.84
CA GLY A 267 5.48 22.50 -17.86
C GLY A 267 5.05 21.12 -17.35
N ARG A 268 5.17 20.86 -16.04
CA ARG A 268 4.78 19.59 -15.41
C ARG A 268 3.72 19.87 -14.36
N GLN A 269 2.69 19.03 -14.32
CA GLN A 269 1.74 19.06 -13.24
C GLN A 269 2.49 18.78 -11.91
N THR A 270 2.06 19.38 -10.80
CA THR A 270 2.55 19.11 -9.43
C THR A 270 1.52 19.56 -8.38
N VAL A 271 1.71 19.16 -7.13
CA VAL A 271 0.99 19.72 -5.98
C VAL A 271 1.94 20.58 -5.16
N PHE A 272 1.43 21.71 -4.69
CA PHE A 272 2.08 22.58 -3.72
C PHE A 272 1.39 22.48 -2.37
N ILE A 273 2.20 22.43 -1.31
CA ILE A 273 1.75 22.29 0.06
C ILE A 273 2.39 23.41 0.87
N ALA A 274 1.56 24.15 1.58
CA ALA A 274 1.99 25.07 2.62
C ALA A 274 1.34 24.66 3.94
N ASN A 275 2.15 24.54 4.99
CA ASN A 275 1.68 24.32 6.34
C ASN A 275 2.11 25.51 7.19
N HIS A 276 1.14 26.28 7.67
CA HIS A 276 1.36 27.44 8.53
C HIS A 276 1.11 27.04 9.98
N PHE A 277 2.04 27.45 10.84
CA PHE A 277 1.95 27.30 12.30
C PHE A 277 1.78 28.67 12.92
N GLY A 278 1.04 28.73 14.02
CA GLY A 278 0.76 29.99 14.69
C GLY A 278 0.55 29.82 16.19
N SER A 279 0.83 30.89 16.92
CA SER A 279 0.28 31.14 18.24
C SER A 279 -0.28 32.55 18.25
N PRO A 280 -1.56 32.76 18.58
CA PRO A 280 -2.18 34.05 18.45
C PRO A 280 -1.54 35.07 19.39
N LEU A 281 -1.46 36.33 18.94
CA LEU A 281 -1.24 37.45 19.85
C LEU A 281 -2.44 37.47 20.79
N VAL A 282 -2.20 37.20 22.08
CA VAL A 282 -3.27 37.29 23.09
C VAL A 282 -3.72 38.75 23.17
N THR A 283 -4.73 39.14 22.39
CA THR A 283 -5.59 40.25 22.76
C THR A 283 -6.54 39.69 23.79
N THR A 284 -6.31 40.04 25.05
CA THR A 284 -7.24 39.78 26.15
C THR A 284 -8.64 40.25 25.75
N ALA A 285 -9.48 39.34 25.27
CA ALA A 285 -10.92 39.47 25.40
C ALA A 285 -11.18 39.44 26.90
N LYS A 286 -11.40 40.65 27.42
CA LYS A 286 -11.71 40.99 28.81
C LYS A 286 -12.67 39.95 29.43
N LYS A 287 -12.15 39.00 30.21
CA LYS A 287 -12.86 38.59 31.43
C LYS A 287 -12.78 39.80 32.36
N GLU A 288 -13.92 40.40 32.67
CA GLU A 288 -13.97 41.45 33.67
C GLU A 288 -13.43 40.94 35.01
N GLN A 289 -12.29 41.47 35.42
CA GLN A 289 -11.95 41.66 36.83
C GLN A 289 -11.07 42.92 36.95
N PRO A 290 -11.21 43.70 38.04
CA PRO A 290 -10.93 45.13 37.99
C PRO A 290 -9.44 45.48 38.17
N ALA A 291 -9.02 46.39 37.29
CA ALA A 291 -8.01 47.46 37.38
C ALA A 291 -6.74 47.30 38.24
N ALA A 292 -5.59 47.47 37.60
CA ALA A 292 -4.61 48.53 37.93
C ALA A 292 -3.67 48.76 36.73
N GLY A 293 -3.24 50.01 36.53
CA GLY A 293 -2.66 50.52 35.28
C GLY A 293 -1.18 50.24 35.04
N GLN A 294 -0.72 50.49 33.81
CA GLN A 294 0.19 51.60 33.49
C GLN A 294 0.50 51.67 31.98
N LYS A 295 0.80 52.90 31.53
CA LYS A 295 1.03 53.35 30.16
C LYS A 295 2.43 52.98 29.67
N THR A 296 2.65 52.77 28.35
CA THR A 296 3.41 53.72 27.48
C THR A 296 3.67 53.24 26.03
N LYS A 297 3.28 54.13 25.09
CA LYS A 297 3.98 54.65 23.87
C LYS A 297 4.47 53.71 22.75
N ASN A 298 3.80 53.87 21.60
CA ASN A 298 4.20 53.54 20.23
C ASN A 298 5.62 53.97 19.86
N LYS A 299 6.35 53.11 19.12
CA LYS A 299 7.34 53.52 18.12
C LYS A 299 7.35 52.57 16.92
N THR A 300 7.08 53.16 15.77
CA THR A 300 7.15 52.63 14.40
C THR A 300 8.59 52.32 14.02
N VAL A 301 8.93 51.08 13.63
CA VAL A 301 10.21 50.76 12.94
C VAL A 301 10.02 49.67 11.88
N LYS A 302 10.75 49.85 10.78
CA LYS A 302 10.66 49.25 9.45
C LYS A 302 11.21 47.82 9.36
N SER A 303 10.57 47.08 8.46
CA SER A 303 10.88 45.81 7.79
C SER A 303 12.30 45.24 7.95
N ARG A 304 12.37 43.96 8.34
CA ARG A 304 13.49 43.07 8.01
C ARG A 304 12.97 41.73 7.49
N GLN A 305 13.45 41.38 6.31
CA GLN A 305 13.15 40.18 5.55
C GLN A 305 13.92 39.00 6.17
N VAL A 306 13.21 37.96 6.60
CA VAL A 306 13.81 36.71 7.10
C VAL A 306 12.95 35.54 6.62
N LEU A 307 13.56 34.67 5.82
CA LEU A 307 12.97 33.45 5.25
C LEU A 307 12.83 32.36 6.32
N GLY A 308 11.62 31.81 6.47
CA GLY A 308 11.38 30.45 6.98
C GLY A 308 11.67 30.12 8.45
N GLU A 309 12.04 31.08 9.31
CA GLU A 309 12.19 30.83 10.75
C GLU A 309 11.00 31.41 11.54
N LYS A 310 10.60 30.67 12.58
CA LYS A 310 9.62 31.07 13.59
C LYS A 310 9.71 32.56 13.92
N LEU A 311 8.74 33.32 13.45
CA LEU A 311 8.64 34.76 13.66
C LEU A 311 8.21 35.01 15.10
N SER A 312 8.89 35.87 15.84
CA SER A 312 8.48 36.32 17.17
C SER A 312 7.98 37.77 17.11
N GLY A 313 6.92 38.09 17.86
CA GLY A 313 6.43 39.46 18.05
C GLY A 313 7.29 40.34 18.98
N GLU A 314 8.34 39.79 19.62
CA GLU A 314 9.23 40.51 20.54
C GLU A 314 10.59 40.81 19.89
N ALA A 315 11.19 41.96 20.23
CA ALA A 315 12.45 42.41 19.66
C ALA A 315 13.64 41.57 20.17
N VAL A 316 14.25 40.78 19.27
CA VAL A 316 15.46 39.98 19.51
C VAL A 316 16.72 40.83 19.20
N PRO A 317 17.80 40.72 19.99
CA PRO A 317 19.07 41.40 19.69
C PRO A 317 19.64 40.96 18.32
N ALA A 318 20.36 41.87 17.65
CA ALA A 318 20.92 41.64 16.33
C ALA A 318 21.94 40.48 16.33
N SER A 319 21.75 39.48 15.47
CA SER A 319 22.72 38.42 15.23
C SER A 319 23.97 38.99 14.53
N GLU A 320 25.17 38.69 15.04
CA GLU A 320 26.45 39.05 14.38
C GLU A 320 26.70 38.25 13.09
N ILE A 321 25.95 37.17 12.88
CA ILE A 321 25.94 36.42 11.62
C ILE A 321 24.79 36.90 10.74
N SER A 322 25.08 37.04 9.45
CA SER A 322 24.08 37.28 8.41
C SER A 322 24.15 36.19 7.35
N TYR A 323 22.99 35.78 6.83
CA TYR A 323 22.86 34.80 5.76
C TYR A 323 22.05 35.38 4.62
N GLN A 324 22.55 35.28 3.38
CA GLN A 324 21.87 35.78 2.19
C GLN A 324 21.28 34.60 1.40
N GLY A 325 20.08 34.18 1.77
CA GLY A 325 19.37 33.06 1.14
C GLY A 325 19.19 33.22 -0.38
N GLU A 326 18.85 34.43 -0.84
CA GLU A 326 18.64 34.74 -2.26
C GLU A 326 19.91 34.60 -3.13
N LYS A 327 21.10 34.60 -2.52
CA LYS A 327 22.39 34.40 -3.20
C LYS A 327 23.00 33.03 -2.92
N SER A 328 22.27 32.18 -2.20
CA SER A 328 22.71 30.87 -1.76
C SER A 328 21.87 29.81 -2.44
N PHE A 329 22.47 28.70 -2.87
CA PHE A 329 21.74 27.64 -3.54
C PHE A 329 22.48 26.30 -3.48
N VAL A 330 21.75 25.22 -3.74
CA VAL A 330 22.30 23.88 -3.96
C VAL A 330 22.06 23.46 -5.40
N LEU A 331 23.11 23.10 -6.12
CA LEU A 331 23.05 22.48 -7.45
C LEU A 331 23.31 20.98 -7.32
N TRP A 332 22.88 20.23 -8.34
CA TRP A 332 23.08 18.79 -8.39
C TRP A 332 23.48 18.34 -9.80
N LYS A 333 24.18 17.21 -9.87
CA LYS A 333 24.53 16.51 -11.10
C LYS A 333 24.40 15.01 -10.87
N TYR A 334 23.75 14.31 -11.80
CA TYR A 334 23.60 12.85 -11.76
C TYR A 334 24.36 12.25 -12.94
N ASP A 335 25.23 11.28 -12.68
CA ASP A 335 26.08 10.64 -13.70
C ASP A 335 25.53 9.27 -14.18
N GLY A 336 24.40 8.81 -13.63
CA GLY A 336 23.81 7.50 -13.89
C GLY A 336 23.94 6.51 -12.74
N GLU A 337 24.88 6.74 -11.81
CA GLU A 337 25.06 5.90 -10.63
C GLU A 337 25.01 6.71 -9.34
N ARG A 338 25.58 7.92 -9.36
CA ARG A 338 25.77 8.78 -8.20
C ARG A 338 25.24 10.17 -8.46
N THR A 339 24.75 10.78 -7.39
CA THR A 339 24.33 12.18 -7.38
C THR A 339 25.38 13.00 -6.64
N THR A 340 25.92 14.01 -7.30
CA THR A 340 26.81 15.00 -6.70
C THR A 340 26.04 16.29 -6.46
N PHE A 341 26.00 16.74 -5.21
CA PHE A 341 25.48 18.03 -4.79
C PHE A 341 26.63 19.01 -4.57
N THR A 342 26.44 20.25 -5.01
CA THR A 342 27.37 21.35 -4.69
C THR A 342 26.55 22.50 -4.12
N ALA A 343 26.88 22.92 -2.90
CA ALA A 343 26.21 24.03 -2.24
C ALA A 343 27.10 25.27 -2.31
N ARG A 344 26.47 26.43 -2.51
CA ARG A 344 27.07 27.75 -2.44
C ARG A 344 26.24 28.58 -1.46
N ALA A 345 26.86 29.11 -0.41
CA ALA A 345 26.20 29.93 0.60
C ALA A 345 26.95 31.24 0.82
N VAL A 346 26.22 32.36 0.89
CA VAL A 346 26.79 33.66 1.22
C VAL A 346 26.47 33.99 2.67
N ILE A 347 27.51 33.99 3.50
CA ILE A 347 27.44 34.12 4.96
C ILE A 347 28.39 35.24 5.39
N GLY A 348 27.86 36.23 6.13
CA GLY A 348 28.65 37.28 6.75
C GLY A 348 28.86 37.03 8.24
N GLY A 349 30.03 37.37 8.76
CA GLY A 349 30.41 37.22 10.17
C GLY A 349 31.43 36.10 10.41
N GLU A 350 31.79 35.87 11.67
CA GLU A 350 32.76 34.84 12.04
C GLU A 350 32.11 33.45 12.20
N VAL A 351 32.18 32.65 11.14
CA VAL A 351 31.62 31.29 11.11
C VAL A 351 32.63 30.29 11.69
N ALA A 352 32.18 29.48 12.64
CA ALA A 352 32.91 28.30 13.13
C ALA A 352 32.60 27.06 12.29
N GLN A 353 31.34 26.89 11.92
CA GLN A 353 30.89 25.76 11.13
C GLN A 353 29.64 26.13 10.31
N ALA A 354 29.58 25.68 9.06
CA ALA A 354 28.37 25.76 8.24
C ALA A 354 28.10 24.38 7.62
N VAL A 355 26.90 23.84 7.84
CA VAL A 355 26.51 22.50 7.35
C VAL A 355 25.18 22.59 6.64
N VAL A 356 25.12 22.08 5.42
CA VAL A 356 23.90 21.90 4.64
C VAL A 356 23.38 20.49 4.83
N TYR A 357 22.06 20.36 5.04
CA TYR A 357 21.35 19.11 5.26
C TYR A 357 20.41 18.85 4.07
N ILE A 358 20.60 17.71 3.41
CA ILE A 358 19.82 17.25 2.26
C ILE A 358 19.26 15.88 2.60
N GLY A 359 18.03 15.85 3.12
CA GLY A 359 17.48 14.61 3.69
C GLY A 359 18.36 14.10 4.84
N ASP A 360 18.81 12.85 4.76
CA ASP A 360 19.67 12.24 5.78
C ASP A 360 21.16 12.63 5.64
N TYR A 361 21.51 13.37 4.58
CA TYR A 361 22.89 13.68 4.27
C TYR A 361 23.31 15.07 4.76
N GLN A 362 24.58 15.18 5.15
CA GLN A 362 25.19 16.41 5.63
C GLN A 362 26.37 16.78 4.74
N MET A 363 26.49 18.07 4.42
CA MET A 363 27.56 18.64 3.63
C MET A 363 28.14 19.83 4.38
N GLU A 364 29.37 19.67 4.88
CA GLU A 364 30.10 20.78 5.48
C GLU A 364 30.57 21.75 4.40
N LEU A 365 30.39 23.05 4.64
CA LEU A 365 30.85 24.12 3.76
C LEU A 365 32.15 24.72 4.28
N LYS A 366 33.07 24.98 3.37
CA LYS A 366 34.34 25.66 3.65
C LYS A 366 34.31 27.06 3.03
N ALA A 367 34.94 28.02 3.70
CA ALA A 367 35.11 29.35 3.15
C ALA A 367 35.93 29.26 1.84
N ASP A 368 35.49 30.01 0.84
CA ASP A 368 36.20 30.16 -0.42
C ASP A 368 37.44 31.03 -0.21
N GLU A 369 38.56 30.65 -0.83
CA GLU A 369 39.83 31.39 -0.70
C GLU A 369 39.77 32.79 -1.36
N SER A 370 38.89 32.98 -2.34
CA SER A 370 38.76 34.21 -3.12
C SER A 370 37.77 35.21 -2.53
N GLU A 371 36.77 34.75 -1.78
CA GLU A 371 35.72 35.59 -1.20
C GLU A 371 35.36 35.09 0.21
N ALA A 372 35.79 35.83 1.25
CA ALA A 372 35.65 35.40 2.65
C ALA A 372 34.19 35.19 3.12
N SER A 373 33.22 35.85 2.48
CA SER A 373 31.80 35.65 2.77
C SER A 373 31.16 34.49 2.00
N LEU A 374 31.92 33.83 1.12
CA LEU A 374 31.43 32.74 0.30
C LEU A 374 31.84 31.40 0.92
N TYR A 375 30.87 30.51 1.07
CA TYR A 375 31.08 29.16 1.58
C TYR A 375 30.60 28.15 0.56
N ALA A 376 31.42 27.13 0.28
CA ALA A 376 31.10 26.10 -0.69
C ALA A 376 31.43 24.70 -0.17
N GLY A 377 30.68 23.72 -0.64
CA GLY A 377 30.86 22.32 -0.28
C GLY A 377 30.39 21.42 -1.41
N THR A 378 30.88 20.19 -1.43
CA THR A 378 30.44 19.16 -2.38
C THR A 378 30.22 17.85 -1.64
N LEU A 379 29.15 17.14 -2.01
CA LEU A 379 28.76 15.86 -1.45
C LEU A 379 28.37 14.94 -2.60
N THR A 380 28.90 13.71 -2.63
CA THR A 380 28.50 12.69 -3.60
C THR A 380 27.87 11.53 -2.88
N VAL A 381 26.66 11.13 -3.31
CA VAL A 381 25.87 10.03 -2.74
C VAL A 381 25.59 8.98 -3.81
N ALA A 382 25.55 7.71 -3.40
CA ALA A 382 25.23 6.58 -4.26
C ALA A 382 23.71 6.36 -4.37
N GLU A 383 22.98 7.43 -4.71
CA GLU A 383 21.53 7.41 -4.87
C GLU A 383 21.11 8.18 -6.12
N PRO A 384 20.02 7.76 -6.80
CA PRO A 384 19.46 8.50 -7.91
C PRO A 384 18.84 9.82 -7.45
N ILE A 385 19.00 10.86 -8.27
CA ILE A 385 18.48 12.20 -7.97
C ILE A 385 16.97 12.23 -7.71
N ASP A 386 16.22 11.31 -8.33
CA ASP A 386 14.76 11.24 -8.19
C ASP A 386 14.32 10.99 -6.74
N ASN A 387 15.14 10.32 -5.93
CA ASN A 387 14.83 10.11 -4.50
C ASN A 387 14.70 11.43 -3.72
N PHE A 388 15.46 12.46 -4.11
CA PHE A 388 15.47 13.78 -3.47
C PHE A 388 14.37 14.70 -3.98
N PHE A 389 13.79 14.37 -5.14
CA PHE A 389 12.76 15.16 -5.81
C PHE A 389 11.40 14.45 -5.89
N GLN A 390 11.27 13.31 -5.23
CA GLN A 390 9.98 12.67 -4.95
C GLN A 390 9.10 13.66 -4.19
N VAL A 391 9.54 14.14 -3.03
CA VAL A 391 8.94 15.30 -2.37
C VAL A 391 10.00 16.39 -2.33
N VAL A 392 9.73 17.47 -3.03
CA VAL A 392 10.59 18.64 -3.09
C VAL A 392 10.36 19.46 -1.84
N ILE A 393 11.39 19.49 -1.00
CA ILE A 393 11.55 20.47 0.08
C ILE A 393 12.90 21.15 -0.12
N ASN A 394 13.04 22.39 0.34
CA ASN A 394 14.34 23.05 0.29
C ASN A 394 15.27 22.44 1.35
N PRO A 395 16.55 22.21 1.02
CA PRO A 395 17.56 21.87 2.02
C PRO A 395 17.63 22.93 3.11
N SER A 396 18.18 22.54 4.26
CA SER A 396 18.43 23.47 5.37
C SER A 396 19.92 23.65 5.59
N ILE A 397 20.33 24.84 5.99
CA ILE A 397 21.70 25.17 6.41
C ILE A 397 21.69 25.51 7.91
N ILE A 398 22.61 24.94 8.66
CA ILE A 398 22.89 25.30 10.06
C ILE A 398 24.26 25.96 10.10
N ILE A 399 24.29 27.20 10.59
CA ILE A 399 25.49 28.02 10.69
C ILE A 399 25.77 28.26 12.17
N LYS A 400 26.93 27.81 12.65
CA LYS A 400 27.43 28.07 14.00
C LYS A 400 28.50 29.14 13.94
N ALA A 401 28.32 30.18 14.73
CA ALA A 401 29.29 31.24 14.97
C ALA A 401 30.42 30.77 15.87
N LYS A 402 31.58 31.45 15.81
CA LYS A 402 32.66 31.26 16.79
C LYS A 402 32.26 31.62 18.21
N ASN A 403 31.32 32.54 18.40
CA ASN A 403 30.79 32.91 19.72
C ASN A 403 29.73 31.91 20.26
N GLY A 404 29.40 30.85 19.50
CA GLY A 404 28.43 29.82 19.88
C GLY A 404 26.99 30.05 19.40
N ALA A 405 26.67 31.22 18.81
CA ALA A 405 25.36 31.46 18.21
C ALA A 405 25.10 30.50 17.05
N THR A 406 23.86 30.03 16.91
CA THR A 406 23.45 29.14 15.81
C THR A 406 22.30 29.78 15.03
N LEU A 407 22.40 29.76 13.71
CA LEU A 407 21.36 30.19 12.78
C LEU A 407 20.97 29.01 11.89
N THR A 408 19.67 28.71 11.81
CA THR A 408 19.13 27.68 10.94
C THR A 408 18.32 28.35 9.85
N ALA A 409 18.59 28.05 8.59
CA ALA A 409 17.85 28.65 7.48
C ALA A 409 17.59 27.64 6.37
N SER A 410 16.69 27.98 5.45
CA SER A 410 16.51 27.24 4.21
C SER A 410 17.53 27.70 3.17
N ILE A 411 18.06 26.77 2.38
CA ILE A 411 18.88 27.06 1.19
C ILE A 411 18.18 26.46 -0.04
N PRO A 412 17.80 27.27 -1.04
CA PRO A 412 16.99 26.80 -2.15
C PRO A 412 17.77 25.91 -3.11
N TRP A 413 17.04 25.08 -3.86
CA TRP A 413 17.59 24.41 -5.04
C TRP A 413 17.86 25.42 -6.15
N TYR A 414 19.02 25.33 -6.81
CA TYR A 414 19.28 26.10 -8.02
C TYR A 414 18.35 25.68 -9.16
N GLN A 415 18.14 24.36 -9.29
CA GLN A 415 17.19 23.77 -10.21
C GLN A 415 16.41 22.67 -9.52
N THR A 416 15.10 22.79 -9.55
CA THR A 416 14.14 21.79 -9.07
C THR A 416 13.83 20.78 -10.17
N LYS A 417 13.54 19.54 -9.77
CA LYS A 417 13.04 18.49 -10.66
C LYS A 417 11.68 18.04 -10.14
N ILE A 418 10.71 17.84 -11.03
CA ILE A 418 9.43 17.22 -10.69
C ILE A 418 9.46 15.75 -11.09
N VAL A 419 9.30 14.88 -10.10
CA VAL A 419 9.18 13.42 -10.27
C VAL A 419 7.69 13.06 -10.28
N ALA A 420 7.29 12.23 -11.24
CA ALA A 420 5.91 11.76 -11.33
C ALA A 420 5.60 10.75 -10.19
N PRO A 421 4.33 10.66 -9.75
CA PRO A 421 3.93 9.66 -8.76
C PRO A 421 4.21 8.25 -9.27
N SER A 422 4.64 7.37 -8.37
CA SER A 422 4.76 5.94 -8.69
C SER A 422 3.39 5.35 -9.07
N LEU A 423 3.38 4.25 -9.85
CA LEU A 423 2.13 3.53 -10.15
C LEU A 423 1.42 3.05 -8.88
N LEU A 424 2.18 2.70 -7.83
CA LEU A 424 1.62 2.30 -6.54
C LEU A 424 0.89 3.47 -5.87
N THR A 425 1.50 4.66 -5.87
CA THR A 425 0.89 5.89 -5.37
C THR A 425 -0.42 6.20 -6.11
N ARG A 426 -0.39 6.09 -7.45
CA ARG A 426 -1.58 6.27 -8.30
C ARG A 426 -2.68 5.27 -7.98
N TYR A 427 -2.31 4.00 -7.80
CA TYR A 427 -3.24 2.94 -7.40
C TYR A 427 -3.82 3.14 -6.00
N GLN A 428 -3.03 3.62 -5.04
CA GLN A 428 -3.51 3.90 -3.68
C GLN A 428 -4.52 5.05 -3.65
N ALA A 429 -4.26 6.14 -4.39
CA ALA A 429 -5.16 7.29 -4.46
C ALA A 429 -6.46 7.00 -5.27
N MET A 430 -6.51 5.94 -6.08
CA MET A 430 -7.79 5.52 -6.67
C MET A 430 -8.88 5.21 -5.66
N HIS A 431 -8.51 4.71 -4.49
CA HIS A 431 -9.48 4.41 -3.43
C HIS A 431 -10.20 5.66 -2.91
N THR A 432 -9.75 6.84 -3.30
CA THR A 432 -10.22 8.13 -2.78
C THR A 432 -10.78 9.01 -3.90
N ILE A 433 -10.25 8.87 -5.11
CA ILE A 433 -10.73 9.57 -6.32
C ILE A 433 -12.03 8.97 -6.85
N LEU A 434 -12.19 7.65 -6.77
CA LEU A 434 -13.31 6.99 -7.43
C LEU A 434 -14.62 7.13 -6.66
N PRO A 435 -15.77 7.07 -7.38
CA PRO A 435 -17.07 7.01 -6.74
C PRO A 435 -17.16 5.88 -5.72
N GLY A 436 -17.96 6.09 -4.67
CA GLY A 436 -18.14 5.15 -3.56
C GLY A 436 -18.45 3.71 -3.97
N SER A 437 -19.15 3.50 -5.08
CA SER A 437 -19.44 2.17 -5.63
C SER A 437 -18.17 1.44 -6.09
N LEU A 438 -17.30 2.10 -6.85
CA LEU A 438 -16.04 1.52 -7.34
C LEU A 438 -15.02 1.36 -6.20
N THR A 439 -14.94 2.32 -5.29
CA THR A 439 -14.01 2.22 -4.16
C THR A 439 -14.38 1.08 -3.23
N ARG A 440 -15.68 0.80 -3.03
CA ARG A 440 -16.17 -0.40 -2.34
C ARG A 440 -15.76 -1.69 -3.03
N VAL A 441 -15.81 -1.78 -4.36
CA VAL A 441 -15.33 -2.97 -5.08
C VAL A 441 -13.82 -3.15 -4.89
N LEU A 442 -13.06 -2.06 -5.04
CA LEU A 442 -11.61 -2.08 -4.85
C LEU A 442 -11.21 -2.39 -3.40
N SER A 443 -11.95 -1.92 -2.40
CA SER A 443 -11.69 -2.17 -0.98
C SER A 443 -12.21 -3.53 -0.52
N ALA A 444 -13.40 -3.95 -0.95
CA ALA A 444 -13.95 -5.28 -0.72
C ALA A 444 -13.03 -6.36 -1.24
N SER A 445 -12.32 -6.10 -2.35
CA SER A 445 -11.30 -6.99 -2.85
C SER A 445 -10.28 -7.35 -1.76
N ARG A 446 -9.86 -6.44 -0.87
CA ARG A 446 -8.92 -6.75 0.22
C ARG A 446 -9.47 -7.80 1.20
N VAL A 447 -10.74 -7.65 1.58
CA VAL A 447 -11.41 -8.60 2.50
C VAL A 447 -11.64 -9.93 1.79
N ILE A 448 -12.09 -9.91 0.53
CA ILE A 448 -12.30 -11.11 -0.27
C ILE A 448 -10.98 -11.86 -0.48
N PHE A 449 -9.88 -11.16 -0.79
CA PHE A 449 -8.56 -11.78 -0.91
C PHE A 449 -8.07 -12.34 0.42
N ALA A 450 -8.24 -11.62 1.53
CA ALA A 450 -7.86 -12.11 2.85
C ALA A 450 -8.65 -13.36 3.24
N LEU A 451 -9.97 -13.36 3.04
CA LEU A 451 -10.83 -14.52 3.27
C LEU A 451 -10.45 -15.68 2.34
N ALA A 452 -10.19 -15.41 1.06
CA ALA A 452 -9.74 -16.42 0.11
C ALA A 452 -8.41 -17.04 0.56
N ILE A 453 -7.43 -16.22 0.96
CA ILE A 453 -6.14 -16.71 1.50
C ILE A 453 -6.37 -17.57 2.74
N ILE A 454 -7.17 -17.12 3.70
CA ILE A 454 -7.48 -17.89 4.92
C ILE A 454 -8.12 -19.23 4.56
N ILE A 455 -9.16 -19.22 3.71
CA ILE A 455 -9.85 -20.42 3.27
C ILE A 455 -8.87 -21.36 2.56
N PHE A 456 -8.12 -20.87 1.57
CA PHE A 456 -7.15 -21.68 0.84
C PHE A 456 -6.05 -22.23 1.77
N SER A 457 -5.56 -21.44 2.74
CA SER A 457 -4.56 -21.88 3.72
C SER A 457 -5.10 -22.94 4.68
N VAL A 458 -6.31 -22.76 5.22
CA VAL A 458 -6.95 -23.74 6.10
C VAL A 458 -7.17 -25.05 5.37
N VAL A 459 -7.74 -25.00 4.17
CA VAL A 459 -8.02 -26.23 3.42
C VAL A 459 -6.72 -26.89 2.93
N LEU A 460 -5.68 -26.12 2.58
CA LEU A 460 -4.34 -26.65 2.28
C LEU A 460 -3.72 -27.36 3.49
N LEU A 461 -3.77 -26.74 4.68
CA LEU A 461 -3.28 -27.34 5.92
C LEU A 461 -4.04 -28.61 6.29
N LEU A 462 -5.37 -28.61 6.14
CA LEU A 462 -6.19 -29.81 6.33
C LEU A 462 -5.80 -30.91 5.35
N THR A 463 -5.57 -30.57 4.08
CA THR A 463 -5.15 -31.53 3.06
C THR A 463 -3.78 -32.14 3.40
N ILE A 464 -2.80 -31.30 3.78
CA ILE A 464 -1.48 -31.77 4.22
C ILE A 464 -1.60 -32.67 5.46
N PHE A 465 -2.35 -32.24 6.47
CA PHE A 465 -2.56 -33.01 7.70
C PHE A 465 -3.19 -34.39 7.42
N ILE A 466 -4.18 -34.44 6.54
CA ILE A 466 -4.86 -35.67 6.16
C ILE A 466 -3.95 -36.58 5.33
N GLU A 467 -3.15 -36.03 4.42
CA GLU A 467 -2.19 -36.83 3.65
C GLU A 467 -1.09 -37.40 4.56
N ILE A 468 -0.60 -36.63 5.53
CA ILE A 468 0.31 -37.13 6.58
C ILE A 468 -0.38 -38.23 7.41
N LYS A 469 -1.66 -38.06 7.77
CA LYS A 469 -2.42 -39.10 8.50
C LYS A 469 -2.54 -40.38 7.68
N LYS A 470 -2.73 -40.26 6.36
CA LYS A 470 -2.90 -41.39 5.43
C LYS A 470 -1.58 -42.13 5.17
N GLN A 471 -0.48 -41.41 4.93
CA GLN A 471 0.80 -41.99 4.54
C GLN A 471 1.71 -42.31 5.75
N HIS A 472 1.62 -41.52 6.83
CA HIS A 472 2.52 -41.58 7.98
C HIS A 472 1.80 -41.40 9.34
N PRO A 473 0.85 -42.30 9.71
CA PRO A 473 0.05 -42.14 10.93
C PRO A 473 0.87 -42.11 12.23
N HIS A 474 2.05 -42.76 12.24
CA HIS A 474 2.94 -42.80 13.40
C HIS A 474 3.63 -41.45 13.67
N ILE A 475 3.86 -40.62 12.65
CA ILE A 475 4.50 -39.30 12.80
C ILE A 475 3.58 -38.38 13.61
N ILE A 476 2.27 -38.38 13.33
CA ILE A 476 1.29 -37.54 14.04
C ILE A 476 1.24 -37.87 15.53
N VAL A 477 1.19 -39.16 15.88
CA VAL A 477 1.15 -39.62 17.27
C VAL A 477 2.43 -39.22 18.02
N GLN A 478 3.60 -39.36 17.39
CA GLN A 478 4.88 -38.94 17.97
C GLN A 478 4.95 -37.42 18.17
N THR A 479 4.52 -36.63 17.18
CA THR A 479 4.50 -35.16 17.29
C THR A 479 3.54 -34.67 18.38
N LEU A 480 2.33 -35.23 18.48
CA LEU A 480 1.38 -34.89 19.55
C LEU A 480 1.89 -35.32 20.93
N ALA A 481 2.56 -36.47 21.05
CA ALA A 481 3.18 -36.89 22.30
C ALA A 481 4.30 -35.94 22.74
N VAL A 482 5.13 -35.46 21.79
CA VAL A 482 6.17 -34.46 22.06
C VAL A 482 5.58 -33.10 22.42
N ILE A 483 4.53 -32.64 21.74
CA ILE A 483 3.82 -31.40 22.08
C ILE A 483 3.19 -31.50 23.47
N GLY A 484 2.55 -32.64 23.80
CA GLY A 484 2.00 -32.89 25.13
C GLY A 484 3.07 -32.91 26.22
N LEU A 485 4.22 -33.54 25.95
CA LEU A 485 5.38 -33.53 26.85
C LEU A 485 5.91 -32.10 27.05
N LEU A 486 6.06 -31.33 25.97
CA LEU A 486 6.50 -29.93 26.03
C LEU A 486 5.51 -29.04 26.79
N ALA A 487 4.20 -29.23 26.59
CA ALA A 487 3.17 -28.49 27.32
C ALA A 487 3.22 -28.80 28.82
N VAL A 488 3.38 -30.07 29.21
CA VAL A 488 3.56 -30.47 30.61
C VAL A 488 4.84 -29.87 31.20
N LEU A 489 5.96 -29.91 30.46
CA LEU A 489 7.23 -29.32 30.90
C LEU A 489 7.20 -27.79 31.04
N ILE A 490 6.36 -27.10 30.27
CA ILE A 490 6.13 -25.65 30.39
C ILE A 490 5.18 -25.33 31.56
N SER A 491 4.36 -26.29 31.99
CA SER A 491 3.35 -26.14 33.05
C SER A 491 3.84 -26.54 34.45
N ILE A 492 5.06 -27.06 34.56
CA ILE A 492 5.80 -27.37 35.80
C ILE A 492 6.85 -26.27 35.97
#